data_AF-A0A8S2GAB8-F1
#
_entry.id   AF-A0A8S2GAB8-F1
#
_cell.length_a   1.000
_cell.length_b   1.000
_cell.length_c   1.000
_cell.angle_alpha   90.00
_cell.angle_beta   90.00
_cell.angle_gamma   90.00
#
_symmetry.space_group_name_H-M   'P 1'
#
loop_
_entity.id
_entity.type
_entity.pdbx_description
1 polymer ?
#
loop_
_entity_poly.entity_id
_entity_poly.type
_entity_poly.pdbx_seq_one_letter_code
_entity_poly.pdbx_strand_id
1 'polypeptide(L)'
;MKLECKVRVIDRKNVSNGFSAKTKSSRGVIGLSKSDEWVFIIRLYKDNVVKRYKIRDNVQTVLNRCVNDGLCTIQFKDPPHDIQLSE
;
A
#
# COMPACT_ATOMS: atom_id res chain seq x y z
N MET A 1 2.81 -5.01 14.70
CA MET A 1 2.31 -3.61 14.79
C MET A 1 1.17 -3.45 13.79
N LYS A 2 0.11 -2.70 14.12
CA LYS A 2 -1.01 -2.40 13.21
C LYS A 2 -1.30 -0.89 13.18
N LEU A 3 -1.67 -0.36 12.01
CA LEU A 3 -2.05 1.03 11.78
C LEU A 3 -3.38 1.05 11.04
N GLU A 4 -4.37 1.77 11.59
CA GLU A 4 -5.62 2.04 10.89
C GLU A 4 -5.54 3.40 10.21
N CYS A 5 -5.77 3.44 8.90
CA CYS A 5 -5.66 4.65 8.10
C CYS A 5 -6.49 4.54 6.82
N LYS A 6 -6.58 5.64 6.06
CA LYS A 6 -7.04 5.57 4.68
C LYS A 6 -5.91 5.05 3.81
N VAL A 7 -6.23 3.99 3.06
CA VAL A 7 -5.30 3.32 2.16
C VAL A 7 -5.82 3.40 0.75
N ARG A 8 -4.94 3.75 -0.19
CA ARG A 8 -5.19 3.65 -1.62
C ARG A 8 -4.12 2.78 -2.25
N VAL A 9 -4.56 1.79 -3.02
CA VAL A 9 -3.69 0.90 -3.78
C VAL A 9 -3.76 1.32 -5.24
N ILE A 10 -2.63 1.72 -5.80
CA ILE A 10 -2.51 2.07 -7.22
C ILE A 10 -1.74 0.95 -7.90
N ASP A 11 -2.33 0.35 -8.93
CA ASP A 11 -1.65 -0.62 -9.77
C ASP A 11 -0.93 0.10 -10.91
N ARG A 12 0.41 0.12 -10.87
CA ARG A 12 1.20 0.84 -11.86
C ARG A 12 1.10 0.21 -13.24
N LYS A 13 0.82 -1.09 -13.37
CA LYS A 13 0.57 -1.74 -14.69
C LYS A 13 -0.70 -1.21 -15.33
N ASN A 14 -1.76 -1.00 -14.55
CA ASN A 14 -2.98 -0.41 -15.08
C ASN A 14 -2.77 1.04 -15.51
N VAL A 15 -2.04 1.82 -14.72
CA VAL A 15 -1.73 3.22 -15.05
C VAL A 15 -0.87 3.33 -16.31
N SER A 16 0.16 2.49 -16.46
CA SER A 16 0.99 2.49 -17.67
C SER A 16 0.21 2.13 -18.94
N ASN A 17 -0.86 1.33 -18.80
CA ASN A 17 -1.72 0.93 -19.91
C ASN A 17 -2.81 1.98 -20.23
N GLY A 18 -2.71 3.19 -19.68
CA GLY A 18 -3.65 4.28 -19.93
C GLY A 18 -4.97 4.18 -19.14
N PHE A 19 -5.11 3.18 -18.26
CA PHE A 19 -6.26 3.12 -17.36
C PHE A 19 -6.09 4.12 -16.23
N SER A 20 -7.16 4.88 -16.00
CA SER A 20 -7.19 5.88 -14.94
C SER A 20 -6.95 5.24 -13.56
N ALA A 21 -5.99 5.78 -12.81
CA ALA A 21 -5.66 5.41 -11.44
C ALA A 21 -6.78 5.73 -10.41
N LYS A 22 -8.04 5.86 -10.83
CA LYS A 22 -9.21 6.31 -10.03
C LYS A 22 -9.64 5.30 -8.95
N THR A 23 -8.70 4.58 -8.35
CA THR A 23 -8.96 3.84 -7.12
C THR A 23 -9.25 4.85 -6.01
N LYS A 24 -10.48 4.90 -5.52
CA LYS A 24 -10.81 5.70 -4.32
C LYS A 24 -10.07 5.10 -3.12
N SER A 25 -9.57 5.95 -2.22
CA SER A 25 -9.04 5.48 -0.93
C SER A 25 -10.15 4.81 -0.13
N SER A 26 -9.83 3.69 0.52
CA SER A 26 -10.71 3.03 1.49
C SER A 26 -10.07 3.04 2.86
N ARG A 27 -10.88 3.11 3.91
CA ARG A 27 -10.38 2.85 5.26
C ARG A 27 -9.94 1.39 5.35
N GLY A 28 -8.82 1.16 6.03
CA GLY A 28 -8.23 -0.16 6.14
C GLY A 28 -7.22 -0.25 7.28
N VAL A 29 -6.72 -1.47 7.46
CA VAL A 29 -5.69 -1.79 8.45
C VAL A 29 -4.44 -2.22 7.72
N ILE A 30 -3.31 -1.68 8.13
CA ILE A 30 -1.99 -2.10 7.71
C ILE A 30 -1.31 -2.76 8.89
N GLY A 31 -0.94 -4.02 8.69
CA GLY A 31 -0.19 -4.82 9.64
C GLY A 31 1.21 -5.10 9.13
N LEU A 32 2.16 -5.09 10.05
CA LEU A 32 3.47 -5.69 9.84
C LEU A 32 3.52 -7.01 10.62
N SER A 33 3.76 -8.11 9.90
CA SER A 33 3.89 -9.45 10.48
C SER A 33 5.26 -10.05 10.14
N LYS A 34 5.81 -10.83 11.08
CA LYS A 34 7.02 -11.62 10.91
C LYS A 34 6.68 -13.04 11.33
N SER A 35 6.45 -13.91 10.35
CA SER A 35 6.40 -15.36 10.58
C SER A 35 7.79 -15.90 10.23
N ASP A 36 8.10 -16.02 8.94
CA ASP A 36 9.44 -16.37 8.44
C ASP A 36 10.15 -15.18 7.76
N GLU A 37 9.37 -14.34 7.06
CA GLU A 37 9.83 -13.08 6.45
C GLU A 37 8.93 -11.93 6.90
N TRP A 38 9.44 -10.70 6.83
CA TRP A 38 8.62 -9.51 7.07
C TRP A 38 7.64 -9.29 5.92
N VAL A 39 6.34 -9.21 6.25
CA VAL A 39 5.25 -9.04 5.30
C VAL A 39 4.39 -7.84 5.70
N PHE A 40 4.13 -6.97 4.74
CA PHE A 40 3.09 -5.94 4.83
C PHE A 40 1.74 -6.55 4.48
N ILE A 41 0.81 -6.51 5.42
CA ILE A 41 -0.56 -6.99 5.26
C ILE A 41 -1.48 -5.78 5.19
N ILE A 42 -2.24 -5.66 4.10
CA ILE A 42 -3.18 -4.56 3.89
C ILE A 42 -4.57 -5.16 3.79
N ARG A 43 -5.46 -4.77 4.70
CA ARG A 43 -6.88 -5.13 4.65
C ARG A 43 -7.71 -3.88 4.41
N LEU A 44 -8.41 -3.83 3.29
CA LEU A 44 -9.38 -2.76 3.02
C LEU A 44 -10.74 -3.18 3.57
N TYR A 45 -11.43 -2.30 4.32
CA TYR A 45 -12.73 -2.64 4.91
C TYR A 45 -13.82 -2.82 3.87
N LYS A 46 -13.81 -2.01 2.81
CA LYS A 46 -14.86 -2.02 1.79
C LYS A 46 -14.94 -3.33 1.03
N ASP A 47 -13.78 -3.89 0.67
CA ASP A 47 -13.72 -5.04 -0.25
C ASP A 47 -13.51 -6.37 0.49
N ASN A 48 -13.29 -6.33 1.81
CA ASN A 48 -12.84 -7.49 2.62
C ASN A 48 -11.61 -8.22 2.04
N VAL A 49 -10.89 -7.61 1.09
CA VAL A 49 -9.70 -8.15 0.46
C VAL A 49 -8.49 -7.90 1.36
N VAL A 50 -7.71 -8.95 1.58
CA VAL A 50 -6.41 -8.90 2.24
C VAL A 50 -5.33 -9.06 1.19
N LYS A 51 -4.48 -8.04 1.02
CA LYS A 51 -3.29 -8.10 0.18
C LYS A 51 -2.05 -8.26 1.06
N ARG A 52 -1.11 -9.09 0.62
CA ARG A 52 0.15 -9.35 1.31
C ARG A 52 1.31 -9.00 0.39
N TYR A 53 2.27 -8.26 0.92
CA TYR A 53 3.48 -7.85 0.20
C TYR A 53 4.69 -8.29 1.00
N LYS A 54 5.56 -9.07 0.37
CA LYS A 54 6.90 -9.30 0.92
C LYS A 54 7.64 -7.97 0.98
N ILE A 55 8.43 -7.75 2.02
CA ILE A 55 9.17 -6.50 2.21
C ILE A 55 10.59 -6.61 1.67
N ARG A 56 11.28 -7.71 2.03
CA ARG A 56 12.66 -7.96 1.65
C ARG A 56 12.81 -7.93 0.13
N ASP A 57 13.73 -7.11 -0.35
CA ASP A 57 14.07 -6.89 -1.77
C ASP A 57 12.91 -6.43 -2.68
N ASN A 58 11.72 -6.20 -2.13
CA ASN A 58 10.51 -5.87 -2.88
C ASN A 58 10.05 -4.42 -2.69
N VAL A 59 10.47 -3.73 -1.62
CA VAL A 59 10.26 -2.28 -1.52
C VAL A 59 11.19 -1.59 -2.50
N GLN A 60 10.60 -0.92 -3.49
CA GLN A 60 11.33 -0.13 -4.48
C GLN A 60 11.74 1.22 -3.92
N THR A 61 10.82 1.91 -3.24
CA THR A 61 11.03 3.25 -2.70
C THR A 61 9.93 3.59 -1.70
N VAL A 62 10.28 4.41 -0.71
CA VAL A 62 9.33 5.01 0.22
C VAL A 62 9.36 6.53 0.02
N LEU A 63 8.24 7.11 -0.38
CA LEU A 63 8.06 8.55 -0.57
C LEU A 63 7.32 9.12 0.63
N ASN A 64 8.01 9.97 1.38
CA ASN A 64 7.51 10.60 2.60
C ASN A 64 7.46 12.13 2.45
N ARG A 65 7.22 12.65 1.23
CA ARG A 65 7.34 14.09 0.93
C ARG A 65 6.46 15.00 1.81
N CYS A 66 5.38 14.48 2.38
CA CYS A 66 4.43 15.23 3.17
C CYS A 66 4.10 14.51 4.50
N VAL A 67 5.14 14.23 5.31
CA VAL A 67 4.95 13.59 6.64
C VAL A 67 3.97 14.38 7.51
N ASN A 68 4.03 15.72 7.46
CA ASN A 68 3.15 16.61 8.22
C ASN A 68 1.67 16.54 7.76
N ASP A 69 1.42 16.08 6.54
CA ASP A 69 0.05 15.90 6.01
C ASP A 69 -0.44 14.44 6.18
N GLY A 70 0.33 13.60 6.89
CA GLY A 70 0.03 12.18 7.07
C GLY A 70 0.17 11.35 5.79
N LEU A 71 0.81 11.89 4.74
CA LEU A 71 0.91 11.26 3.43
C LEU A 71 2.21 10.48 3.27
N CYS A 72 2.09 9.17 3.09
CA CYS A 72 3.19 8.27 2.79
C CYS A 72 2.85 7.39 1.59
N THR A 73 3.79 7.19 0.67
CA THR A 73 3.63 6.22 -0.43
C THR A 73 4.73 5.19 -0.39
N ILE A 74 4.36 3.90 -0.33
CA ILE A 74 5.29 2.78 -0.39
C ILE A 74 5.15 2.13 -1.77
N GLN A 75 6.23 2.07 -2.54
CA GLN A 75 6.25 1.46 -3.86
C GLN A 75 6.82 0.05 -3.77
N PHE A 76 6.07 -0.95 -4.23
CA PHE A 76 6.53 -2.34 -4.33
C PHE A 76 6.96 -2.67 -5.75
N LYS A 77 7.94 -3.56 -5.93
CA LYS A 77 8.38 -4.07 -7.24
C LYS A 77 7.40 -5.10 -7.79
N ASP A 78 6.97 -6.04 -6.94
CA ASP A 78 6.04 -7.12 -7.28
C ASP A 78 4.97 -7.37 -6.19
N PRO A 79 3.67 -7.31 -6.54
CA PRO A 79 3.17 -6.68 -7.75
C PRO A 79 3.54 -5.18 -7.77
N PRO A 80 3.66 -4.54 -8.95
CA PRO A 80 4.11 -3.15 -9.07
C PRO A 80 3.01 -2.18 -8.61
N HIS A 81 2.80 -2.12 -7.31
CA HIS A 81 1.78 -1.32 -6.65
C HIS A 81 2.40 -0.18 -5.85
N ASP A 82 1.70 0.95 -5.84
CA ASP A 82 1.93 2.04 -4.90
C ASP A 82 0.86 2.00 -3.82
N ILE A 83 1.29 1.94 -2.56
CA ILE A 83 0.43 1.97 -1.39
C ILE A 83 0.50 3.37 -0.80
N GLN A 84 -0.54 4.16 -0.99
CA GLN A 84 -0.67 5.49 -0.41
C GLN A 84 -1.43 5.42 0.91
N LEU A 85 -0.84 6.01 1.94
CA LEU A 85 -1.34 6.10 3.30
C LEU A 85 -1.67 7.55 3.63
N SER A 86 -2.79 7.77 4.30
CA SER A 86 -3.28 9.08 4.75
C SER A 86 -4.14 8.91 6.00
N GLU A 87 -4.24 9.95 6.84
CA GLU A 87 -5.17 9.97 7.98
C GLU A 87 -6.65 9.88 7.56
#